data_AF-A0A947AZJ7-F1
#
_entry.id   AF-A0A947AZJ7-F1
#
_cell.length_a   1.000
_cell.length_b   1.000
_cell.length_c   1.000
_cell.angle_alpha   90.00
_cell.angle_beta   90.00
_cell.angle_gamma   90.00
#
_symmetry.space_group_name_H-M   'P 1'
#
loop_
_entity.id
_entity.type
_entity.pdbx_description
1 polymer ?
#
loop_
_entity_poly.entity_id
_entity_poly.type
_entity_poly.pdbx_seq_one_letter_code
_entity_poly.pdbx_strand_id
1 'polypeptide(L)' 'MEKVFDGKKKTKLGTEKRPAVVNVQTEERLKEVASIFEENGWKYTIGLEPDKPEDITDLEILLNPQEPK' A
#
# COMPACT_ATOMS: atom_id res chain seq x y z
N MET A 1 36.98 4.90 -8.17
CA MET A 1 36.01 3.86 -8.58
C MET A 1 34.62 4.39 -8.28
N GLU A 2 33.96 4.95 -9.30
CA GLU A 2 32.52 5.25 -9.24
C GLU A 2 31.78 3.92 -9.13
N LYS A 3 31.14 3.68 -7.98
CA LYS A 3 30.18 2.60 -7.86
C LYS A 3 28.91 3.04 -8.58
N VAL A 4 28.84 2.73 -9.88
CA VAL A 4 27.61 2.88 -10.67
C VAL A 4 26.62 1.83 -10.17
N PHE A 5 25.91 2.14 -9.09
CA PHE A 5 24.75 1.39 -8.68
C PHE A 5 23.60 1.77 -9.61
N ASP A 6 23.39 0.98 -10.66
CA ASP A 6 22.11 0.91 -11.38
C ASP A 6 21.07 0.17 -10.52
N GLY A 7 21.02 0.54 -9.24
CA GLY A 7 20.08 0.01 -8.28
C GLY A 7 18.74 0.63 -8.61
N LYS A 8 17.92 -0.05 -9.41
CA LYS A 8 16.46 0.14 -9.41
C LYS A 8 16.00 0.06 -7.94
N LYS A 9 16.02 1.19 -7.23
CA LYS A 9 15.44 1.31 -5.89
C LYS A 9 13.98 0.94 -6.07
N LYS A 10 13.58 -0.27 -5.67
CA LYS A 10 12.18 -0.62 -5.52
C LYS A 10 11.59 0.48 -4.64
N THR A 11 10.74 1.32 -5.22
CA THR A 11 10.05 2.35 -4.47
C THR A 11 9.25 1.65 -3.37
N LYS A 12 9.38 2.17 -2.15
CA LYS A 12 8.64 1.65 -1.00
C LYS A 12 7.15 1.78 -1.30
N LEU A 13 6.38 0.76 -0.97
CA LEU A 13 4.92 0.81 -1.03
C LEU A 13 4.42 1.91 -0.09
N GLY A 14 3.25 2.48 -0.37
CA GLY A 14 2.71 3.57 0.43
C GLY A 14 3.39 4.92 0.23
N THR A 15 4.12 5.12 -0.88
CA THR A 15 4.78 6.40 -1.20
C THR A 15 4.17 7.05 -2.44
N GLU A 16 4.42 8.35 -2.68
CA GLU A 16 3.84 9.05 -3.86
C GLU A 16 4.18 8.37 -5.19
N LYS A 17 5.36 7.75 -5.29
CA LYS A 17 5.80 7.02 -6.49
C LYS A 17 5.23 5.61 -6.58
N ARG A 18 4.71 5.07 -5.47
CA ARG A 18 4.12 3.73 -5.38
C ARG A 18 3.09 3.72 -4.24
N PRO A 19 1.90 4.30 -4.47
CA PRO A 19 0.83 4.27 -3.48
C PRO A 19 0.34 2.84 -3.29
N ALA A 20 -0.19 2.55 -2.11
CA ALA A 20 -0.89 1.29 -1.83
C ALA A 20 -2.26 1.28 -2.53
N VAL A 21 -2.56 0.22 -3.26
CA VAL A 21 -3.87 0.04 -3.90
C VAL A 21 -4.59 -1.08 -3.18
N VAL A 22 -5.79 -0.79 -2.71
CA VAL A 22 -6.65 -1.80 -2.08
C VAL A 22 -8.07 -1.67 -2.61
N ASN A 23 -8.80 -2.76 -2.56
CA ASN A 23 -10.18 -2.85 -3.03
C ASN A 23 -11.02 -3.36 -1.88
N VAL A 24 -12.13 -2.70 -1.58
CA VAL A 24 -13.04 -3.06 -0.49
C VAL A 24 -14.45 -3.19 -1.02
N GLN A 25 -15.26 -4.00 -0.35
CA GLN A 25 -16.64 -4.26 -0.79
C GLN A 25 -17.66 -3.27 -0.21
N THR A 26 -17.36 -2.65 0.93
CA THR A 26 -18.30 -1.78 1.66
C THR A 26 -17.67 -0.45 2.01
N GLU A 27 -18.52 0.58 2.12
CA GLU A 27 -18.10 1.92 2.53
C GLU A 27 -17.58 1.97 3.98
N GLU A 28 -18.07 1.07 4.84
CA GLU A 28 -17.61 0.96 6.22
C GLU A 28 -16.15 0.51 6.26
N ARG A 29 -15.82 -0.57 5.54
CA ARG A 29 -14.45 -1.04 5.35
C ARG A 29 -13.57 0.01 4.70
N LEU A 30 -14.10 0.75 3.73
CA LEU A 30 -13.38 1.85 3.08
C LEU A 30 -12.91 2.89 4.10
N LYS A 31 -13.78 3.31 5.01
CA LYS A 31 -13.45 4.31 6.04
C LYS A 31 -12.41 3.77 7.03
N GLU A 32 -12.60 2.55 7.51
CA GLU A 32 -11.64 1.91 8.43
C GLU A 32 -10.25 1.83 7.80
N VAL A 33 -10.17 1.29 6.58
CA VAL A 33 -8.92 1.09 5.86
C VAL A 33 -8.27 2.44 5.50
N ALA A 34 -9.06 3.44 5.09
CA ALA A 34 -8.57 4.79 4.85
C ALA A 34 -7.93 5.39 6.10
N SER A 35 -8.58 5.28 7.27
CA SER A 35 -8.03 5.77 8.53
C SER A 35 -6.68 5.11 8.85
N ILE A 36 -6.53 3.80 8.65
CA ILE A 36 -5.24 3.12 8.87
C ILE A 36 -4.15 3.73 7.99
N PHE A 37 -4.43 3.95 6.70
CA PHE A 37 -3.43 4.55 5.81
C PHE A 37 -3.09 6.00 6.17
N GLU A 38 -4.09 6.81 6.55
CA GLU A 38 -3.89 8.20 6.98
C GLU A 38 -3.08 8.28 8.28
N GLU A 39 -3.40 7.43 9.28
CA GLU A 39 -2.69 7.36 10.55
C GLU A 39 -1.21 6.99 10.36
N ASN A 40 -0.91 6.11 9.40
CA ASN A 40 0.45 5.73 9.06
C ASN A 40 1.13 6.70 8.07
N GLY A 41 0.41 7.71 7.56
CA GLY A 41 0.92 8.67 6.59
C GLY A 41 1.28 8.05 5.24
N TRP A 42 0.69 6.91 4.88
CA TRP A 42 0.93 6.22 3.61
C TRP A 42 0.11 6.86 2.49
N LYS A 43 0.65 6.84 1.27
CA LYS A 43 -0.13 7.17 0.06
C LYS A 43 -0.90 5.93 -0.37
N TYR A 44 -2.20 6.09 -0.59
CA TYR A 44 -3.10 4.98 -0.88
C TYR A 44 -4.15 5.34 -1.93
N THR A 45 -4.81 4.31 -2.45
CA THR A 45 -5.96 4.38 -3.35
C THR A 45 -6.89 3.23 -2.98
N ILE A 46 -8.12 3.56 -2.55
CA ILE A 46 -9.12 2.55 -2.19
C ILE A 46 -10.21 2.53 -3.27
N GLY A 47 -10.42 1.39 -3.91
CA GLY A 47 -11.56 1.14 -4.78
C GLY A 47 -12.72 0.52 -3.99
N LEU A 48 -13.92 1.10 -4.10
CA LEU A 48 -15.14 0.48 -3.58
C LEU A 48 -15.73 -0.42 -4.68
N GLU A 49 -15.47 -1.72 -4.59
CA GLU A 49 -15.91 -2.72 -5.57
C GLU A 49 -16.68 -3.86 -4.87
N PRO A 50 -18.00 -3.70 -4.65
CA PRO A 50 -18.83 -4.73 -4.00
C PRO A 50 -18.92 -6.04 -4.79
N ASP A 51 -18.74 -5.98 -6.12
CA ASP A 51 -18.79 -7.14 -7.02
C ASP A 51 -17.50 -7.97 -7.04
N LYS A 52 -16.41 -7.46 -6.46
CA LYS A 52 -15.10 -8.13 -6.45
C LYS A 52 -14.69 -8.53 -5.04
N PRO A 53 -13.82 -9.55 -4.89
CA PRO A 53 -13.25 -9.84 -3.58
C PRO A 53 -12.46 -8.64 -3.05
N GLU A 54 -12.53 -8.43 -1.73
CA GLU A 54 -11.70 -7.45 -1.05
C GLU A 54 -10.22 -7.83 -1.20
N ASP A 55 -9.39 -6.86 -1.60
CA ASP A 55 -7.95 -6.99 -1.76
C ASP A 55 -7.24 -5.95 -0.87
N ILE A 56 -6.69 -6.43 0.24
CA ILE A 56 -5.92 -5.64 1.21
C ILE A 56 -4.44 -6.03 1.22
N THR A 57 -3.96 -6.70 0.17
CA THR A 57 -2.59 -7.22 0.11
C THR A 57 -1.55 -6.14 0.38
N ASP A 58 -1.74 -4.96 -0.22
CA ASP A 58 -0.84 -3.82 -0.02
C ASP A 58 -0.86 -3.28 1.41
N LEU A 59 -2.03 -3.30 2.07
CA LEU A 59 -2.16 -2.92 3.47
C LEU A 59 -1.43 -3.91 4.38
N GLU A 60 -1.56 -5.22 4.14
CA GLU A 60 -0.86 -6.25 4.92
C GLU A 60 0.66 -6.13 4.78
N ILE A 61 1.15 -5.86 3.57
CA ILE A 61 2.58 -5.65 3.31
C ILE A 61 3.10 -4.41 4.06
N LEU A 62 2.29 -3.35 4.16
CA LEU A 62 2.65 -2.12 4.87
C LEU A 62 2.62 -2.28 6.39
N LEU A 63 1.64 -3.01 6.91
CA LEU A 63 1.53 -3.33 8.33
C LEU A 63 2.61 -4.32 8.79
N ASN A 64 3.01 -5.25 7.92
CA ASN A 64 4.03 -6.24 8.20
C ASN A 64 5.19 -6.15 7.20
N PRO A 65 6.02 -5.11 7.27
CA PRO A 65 7.17 -4.97 6.40
C PRO A 65 8.15 -6.09 6.69
N GLN A 66 8.25 -7.07 5.79
CA GLN A 66 9.22 -8.15 5.92
C GLN A 66 10.63 -7.56 5.95
N GLU A 67 11.33 -7.75 7.06
CA GLU A 67 12.73 -7.36 7.17
C GLU A 67 13.56 -8.16 6.14
N PRO A 68 14.46 -7.50 5.39
CA PRO A 68 15.38 -8.24 4.53
C PRO A 68 16.28 -9.11 5.42
N LYS A 69 16.23 -10.42 5.23
CA LYS A 69 17.20 -11.38 5.82
C LYS A 69 18.59 -11.22 5.19
#